data_AF-A0A2Y9BJ13-F1
#
_entry.id   AF-A0A2Y9BJ13-F1
#
_cell.length_a   1.000
_cell.length_b   1.000
_cell.length_c   1.000
_cell.angle_alpha   90.00
_cell.angle_beta   90.00
_cell.angle_gamma   90.00
#
_symmetry.space_group_name_H-M   'P 1'
#
loop_
_entity.id
_entity.type
_entity.pdbx_description
1 polymer ?
#
loop_
_entity_poly.entity_id
_entity_poly.type
_entity_poly.pdbx_seq_one_letter_code
_entity_poly.pdbx_strand_id
1 'polypeptide(L)'
;MKMLKSIIAGVIVMSIAAVDLTACVPKRKEQEAQAVQMLNEKYHEEFEIEKYLGQESMSDYYEVLAFSTEHPDILFEAKAAVDGSFITDEYVASRVCRAAEEQIERNLGGLTGYLQVKVQAVSKSIDSVQADMSMQDFMSIKTKNRFAVYLIYYPAEKNIAQAYQALANTFAGLECMSGNLKLYITNEKVLKQVQTYLTETAKVDYEFDEVLEHTEPVTLPFENGVIQVSETQFREMAGDWL
;
A
#
# COMPACT_ATOMS: atom_id res chain seq x y z
N MET A 1 -9.74 49.62 -50.59
CA MET A 1 -8.49 49.92 -49.85
C MET A 1 -8.77 51.17 -49.02
N LYS A 2 -8.71 51.22 -47.68
CA LYS A 2 -8.21 50.34 -46.63
C LYS A 2 -9.29 50.25 -45.53
N MET A 3 -9.32 49.10 -44.86
CA MET A 3 -10.15 48.78 -43.69
C MET A 3 -9.83 49.68 -42.50
N LEU A 4 -10.83 49.96 -41.66
CA LEU A 4 -10.63 49.89 -40.21
C LEU A 4 -11.91 49.35 -39.55
N LYS A 5 -11.76 48.17 -38.94
CA LYS A 5 -12.78 47.46 -38.17
C LYS A 5 -12.86 48.09 -36.78
N SER A 6 -14.05 48.48 -36.34
CA SER A 6 -14.35 48.75 -34.94
C SER A 6 -15.33 47.69 -34.46
N ILE A 7 -14.82 46.66 -33.80
CA ILE A 7 -15.65 45.69 -33.06
C ILE A 7 -15.60 46.12 -31.59
N ILE A 8 -16.78 46.42 -31.07
CA ILE A 8 -17.07 46.65 -29.66
C ILE A 8 -16.86 45.31 -28.93
N ALA A 9 -15.86 45.24 -28.07
CA ALA A 9 -15.70 44.14 -27.12
C ALA A 9 -15.91 44.70 -25.71
N GLY A 10 -17.09 44.42 -25.15
CA GLY A 10 -17.41 44.72 -23.77
C GLY A 10 -16.48 43.96 -22.82
N VAL A 11 -15.86 44.71 -21.90
CA VAL A 11 -15.09 44.16 -20.80
C VAL A 11 -16.08 43.57 -19.80
N ILE A 12 -16.29 42.26 -19.84
CA ILE A 12 -16.84 41.52 -18.70
C ILE A 12 -15.66 41.31 -17.74
N VAL A 13 -15.62 42.13 -16.69
CA VAL A 13 -14.78 41.86 -15.52
C VAL A 13 -15.41 40.66 -14.82
N MET A 14 -14.94 39.47 -15.18
CA MET A 14 -15.22 38.26 -14.41
C MET A 14 -14.31 38.33 -13.17
N SER A 15 -14.89 38.81 -12.07
CA SER A 15 -14.29 38.74 -10.75
C SER A 15 -14.09 37.26 -10.40
N ILE A 16 -12.89 36.74 -10.65
CA ILE A 16 -12.45 35.49 -10.02
C ILE A 16 -12.38 35.83 -8.53
N ALA A 17 -13.29 35.27 -7.75
CA ALA A 17 -13.10 35.18 -6.32
C ALA A 17 -11.79 34.43 -6.11
N ALA A 18 -10.74 35.15 -5.70
CA ALA A 18 -9.59 34.55 -5.07
C ALA A 18 -10.12 33.93 -3.77
N VAL A 19 -10.51 32.65 -3.84
CA VAL A 19 -10.67 31.84 -2.64
C VAL A 19 -9.29 31.78 -2.01
N ASP A 20 -9.16 32.30 -0.79
CA ASP A 20 -7.95 32.30 0.03
C ASP A 20 -7.38 30.88 0.19
N LEU A 21 -6.55 30.45 -0.77
CA LEU A 21 -5.69 29.27 -0.66
C LEU A 21 -4.55 29.48 0.35
N THR A 22 -4.42 30.69 0.88
CA THR A 22 -3.37 31.11 1.83
C THR A 22 -3.68 30.72 3.28
N ALA A 23 -4.93 30.43 3.65
CA ALA A 23 -5.31 30.05 5.02
C ALA A 23 -5.21 28.53 5.29
N CYS A 24 -5.30 27.69 4.26
CA CYS A 24 -5.16 26.22 4.40
C CYS A 24 -3.69 25.76 4.48
N VAL A 25 -2.75 26.45 3.82
CA VAL A 25 -1.33 26.06 3.75
C VAL A 25 -0.60 26.17 5.11
N PRO A 26 -0.80 27.20 5.95
CA PRO A 26 -0.15 27.30 7.25
C PRO A 26 -0.56 26.16 8.18
N LYS A 27 -1.87 25.89 8.27
CA LYS A 27 -2.42 24.82 9.11
C LYS A 27 -1.90 23.44 8.71
N ARG A 28 -1.81 23.18 7.40
CA ARG A 28 -1.24 21.92 6.88
C ARG A 28 0.22 21.72 7.33
N LYS A 29 1.07 22.73 7.17
CA LYS A 29 2.49 22.62 7.54
C LYS A 29 2.69 22.43 9.04
N GLU A 30 1.88 23.09 9.86
CA GLU A 30 1.87 22.91 11.32
C GLU A 30 1.47 21.48 11.70
N GLN A 31 0.45 20.92 11.04
CA GLN A 31 0.00 19.53 11.25
C GLN A 31 1.06 18.51 10.79
N GLU A 32 1.68 18.71 9.63
CA GLU A 32 2.78 17.86 9.16
C GLU A 32 3.95 17.87 10.17
N ALA A 33 4.36 19.05 10.66
CA ALA A 33 5.42 19.18 11.66
C ALA A 33 5.06 18.55 13.01
N GLN A 34 3.80 18.70 13.45
CA GLN A 34 3.31 18.06 14.67
C GLN A 34 3.34 16.53 14.54
N ALA A 35 2.88 15.96 13.43
CA ALA A 35 2.94 14.51 13.22
C ALA A 35 4.37 13.98 13.23
N VAL A 36 5.33 14.67 12.59
CA VAL A 36 6.76 14.31 12.65
C VAL A 36 7.24 14.30 14.10
N GLN A 37 6.96 15.36 14.86
CA GLN A 37 7.36 15.43 16.27
C GLN A 37 6.80 14.25 17.06
N MET A 38 5.52 13.94 16.91
CA MET A 38 4.88 12.84 17.64
C MET A 38 5.42 11.46 17.25
N LEU A 39 5.74 11.23 15.97
CA LEU A 39 6.35 9.98 15.50
C LEU A 39 7.79 9.85 16.02
N ASN A 40 8.59 10.91 15.93
CA ASN A 40 9.94 10.94 16.46
C ASN A 40 9.96 10.68 17.98
N GLU A 41 9.04 11.30 18.73
CA GLU A 41 8.90 11.07 20.18
C GLU A 41 8.48 9.65 20.51
N LYS A 42 7.58 9.05 19.71
CA LYS A 42 7.03 7.71 19.92
C LYS A 42 8.06 6.59 19.66
N TYR A 43 8.83 6.70 18.58
CA TYR A 43 9.72 5.63 18.11
C TYR A 43 11.21 5.91 18.32
N HIS A 44 11.58 7.16 18.65
CA HIS A 44 12.98 7.59 18.74
C HIS A 44 13.77 7.40 17.44
N GLU A 45 13.09 7.54 16.31
CA GLU A 45 13.63 7.55 14.93
C GLU A 45 13.29 8.89 14.26
N GLU A 46 13.88 9.18 13.10
CA GLU A 46 13.60 10.39 12.33
C GLU A 46 12.61 10.09 11.19
N PHE A 47 11.51 10.84 11.13
CA PHE A 47 10.44 10.66 10.15
C PHE A 47 10.24 11.88 9.24
N GLU A 48 9.71 11.62 8.04
CA GLU A 48 9.27 12.64 7.09
C GLU A 48 7.83 12.37 6.63
N ILE A 49 7.13 13.43 6.22
CA ILE A 49 5.78 13.35 5.65
C ILE A 49 5.87 13.38 4.13
N GLU A 50 5.50 12.28 3.50
CA GLU A 50 5.35 12.19 2.04
C GLU A 50 4.12 13.01 1.58
N LYS A 51 3.00 12.86 2.29
CA LYS A 51 1.74 13.49 1.88
C LYS A 51 0.80 13.77 3.04
N TYR A 52 0.23 14.97 3.08
CA TYR A 52 -0.96 15.26 3.88
C TYR A 52 -2.20 14.68 3.20
N LEU A 53 -2.90 13.76 3.87
CA LEU A 53 -4.05 13.05 3.31
C LEU A 53 -5.36 13.78 3.54
N GLY A 54 -5.45 14.57 4.61
CA GLY A 54 -6.62 15.40 4.87
C GLY A 54 -7.01 15.49 6.33
N GLN A 55 -7.98 16.36 6.59
CA GLN A 55 -8.74 16.41 7.83
C GLN A 55 -10.21 16.43 7.41
N GLU A 56 -10.99 15.44 7.83
CA GLU A 56 -12.43 15.46 7.59
C GLU A 56 -13.09 16.67 8.27
N SER A 57 -14.15 17.21 7.67
CA SER A 57 -14.85 18.37 8.22
C SER A 57 -15.37 18.06 9.63
N MET A 58 -15.06 18.92 10.61
CA MET A 58 -15.38 18.74 12.04
C MET A 58 -14.68 17.55 12.72
N SER A 59 -13.69 16.92 12.08
CA SER A 59 -12.83 15.92 12.72
C SER A 59 -11.78 16.60 13.59
N ASP A 60 -11.58 16.11 14.81
CA ASP A 60 -10.45 16.47 15.68
C ASP A 60 -9.15 15.76 15.27
N TYR A 61 -9.14 15.10 14.11
CA TYR A 61 -8.02 14.33 13.58
C TYR A 61 -7.68 14.68 12.14
N TYR A 62 -6.41 14.61 11.82
CA TYR A 62 -5.89 14.66 10.46
C TYR A 62 -5.04 13.42 10.16
N GLU A 63 -4.87 13.14 8.88
CA GLU A 63 -4.16 11.96 8.38
C GLU A 63 -2.98 12.37 7.50
N VAL A 64 -1.87 11.65 7.66
CA VAL A 64 -0.63 11.84 6.90
C VAL A 64 -0.11 10.49 6.42
N LEU A 65 0.58 10.50 5.29
CA LEU A 65 1.41 9.43 4.80
C LEU A 65 2.86 9.77 5.15
N ALA A 66 3.52 8.92 5.91
CA ALA A 66 4.85 9.15 6.45
C ALA A 66 5.78 7.98 6.15
N PHE A 67 7.10 8.21 6.32
CA PHE A 67 8.13 7.18 6.30
C PHE A 67 9.23 7.51 7.32
N SER A 68 9.93 6.48 7.80
CA SER A 68 11.18 6.67 8.56
C SER A 68 12.32 6.91 7.58
N THR A 69 13.20 7.87 7.88
CA THR A 69 14.36 8.18 7.04
C THR A 69 15.34 7.01 6.92
N GLU A 70 15.32 6.06 7.86
CA GLU A 70 16.07 4.80 7.78
C GLU A 70 15.44 3.80 6.80
N HIS A 71 14.13 3.92 6.54
CA HIS A 71 13.33 3.02 5.71
C HIS A 71 12.40 3.80 4.75
N PRO A 72 12.96 4.54 3.78
CA PRO A 72 12.19 5.43 2.90
C PRO A 72 11.24 4.68 1.94
N ASP A 73 11.44 3.38 1.73
CA ASP A 73 10.55 2.53 0.93
C ASP A 73 9.30 2.06 1.69
N ILE A 74 9.23 2.31 3.00
CA ILE A 74 8.12 1.87 3.86
C ILE A 74 7.24 3.06 4.21
N LEU A 75 6.29 3.36 3.32
CA LEU A 75 5.23 4.33 3.59
C LEU A 75 4.17 3.73 4.52
N PHE A 76 3.66 4.55 5.44
CA PHE A 76 2.60 4.17 6.36
C PHE A 76 1.67 5.35 6.67
N GLU A 77 0.42 5.06 6.97
CA GLU A 77 -0.53 6.08 7.40
C GLU A 77 -0.42 6.33 8.91
N ALA A 78 -0.55 7.59 9.28
CA ALA A 78 -0.72 8.01 10.65
C ALA A 78 -1.89 8.97 10.78
N LYS A 79 -2.64 8.81 11.87
CA LYS A 79 -3.77 9.64 12.26
C LYS A 79 -3.46 10.30 13.58
N ALA A 80 -3.42 11.63 13.58
CA ALA A 80 -3.02 12.44 14.73
C ALA A 80 -4.16 13.38 15.15
N ALA A 81 -4.30 13.57 16.46
CA ALA A 81 -5.21 14.56 17.01
C ALA A 81 -4.71 15.98 16.70
N VAL A 82 -5.60 16.88 16.32
CA VAL A 82 -5.26 18.28 15.97
C VAL A 82 -4.63 19.02 17.16
N ASP A 83 -5.02 18.66 18.38
CA ASP A 83 -4.46 19.21 19.62
C ASP A 83 -3.11 18.59 20.02
N GLY A 84 -2.61 17.60 19.26
CA GLY A 84 -1.36 16.89 19.53
C GLY A 84 -1.44 15.90 20.70
N SER A 85 -2.63 15.55 21.18
CA SER A 85 -2.79 14.69 22.37
C SER A 85 -2.41 13.23 22.12
N PHE A 86 -2.62 12.70 20.91
CA PHE A 86 -2.18 11.35 20.55
C PHE A 86 -2.06 11.13 19.04
N ILE A 87 -1.30 10.09 18.69
CA ILE A 87 -1.11 9.59 17.32
C ILE A 87 -1.29 8.07 17.30
N THR A 88 -2.06 7.59 16.33
CA THR A 88 -2.13 6.18 15.96
C THR A 88 -1.60 6.02 14.56
N ASP A 89 -0.83 4.98 14.31
CA ASP A 89 -0.14 4.78 13.05
C ASP A 89 -0.05 3.31 12.67
N GLU A 90 0.39 3.09 11.43
CA GLU A 90 0.58 1.76 10.86
C GLU A 90 2.07 1.36 10.77
N TYR A 91 3.00 2.11 11.38
CA TYR A 91 4.44 1.98 11.12
C TYR A 91 4.97 0.56 11.39
N VAL A 92 4.70 0.04 12.59
CA VAL A 92 5.16 -1.32 12.96
C VAL A 92 4.54 -2.38 12.05
N ALA A 93 3.25 -2.27 11.73
CA ALA A 93 2.59 -3.22 10.84
C ALA A 93 3.15 -3.15 9.41
N SER A 94 3.44 -1.95 8.90
CA SER A 94 4.07 -1.76 7.59
C SER A 94 5.47 -2.38 7.54
N ARG A 95 6.28 -2.21 8.59
CA ARG A 95 7.60 -2.85 8.70
C ARG A 95 7.53 -4.38 8.74
N VAL A 96 6.62 -4.92 9.55
CA VAL A 96 6.38 -6.37 9.63
C VAL A 96 5.90 -6.92 8.28
N CYS A 97 5.00 -6.21 7.59
CA CYS A 97 4.53 -6.60 6.27
C CYS A 97 5.65 -6.53 5.23
N ARG A 98 6.51 -5.50 5.25
CA ARG A 98 7.68 -5.40 4.35
C ARG A 98 8.64 -6.58 4.53
N ALA A 99 8.95 -6.94 5.78
CA ALA A 99 9.80 -8.11 6.06
C ALA A 99 9.18 -9.42 5.53
N ALA A 100 7.85 -9.55 5.58
CA ALA A 100 7.14 -10.69 4.98
C ALA A 100 7.14 -10.65 3.45
N GLU A 101 6.98 -9.49 2.82
CA GLU A 101 7.13 -9.32 1.37
C GLU A 101 8.49 -9.82 0.90
N GLU A 102 9.58 -9.37 1.54
CA GLU A 102 10.93 -9.80 1.19
C GLU A 102 11.14 -11.31 1.38
N GLN A 103 10.55 -11.90 2.43
CA GLN A 103 10.64 -13.34 2.65
C GLN A 103 9.89 -14.11 1.55
N ILE A 104 8.71 -13.64 1.15
CA ILE A 104 7.93 -14.23 0.05
C ILE A 104 8.68 -14.09 -1.28
N GLU A 105 9.27 -12.93 -1.56
CA GLU A 105 10.11 -12.70 -2.74
C GLU A 105 11.29 -13.69 -2.79
N ARG A 106 11.98 -13.90 -1.65
CA ARG A 106 13.05 -14.91 -1.54
C ARG A 106 12.54 -16.33 -1.81
N ASN A 107 11.41 -16.69 -1.21
CA ASN A 107 10.80 -18.02 -1.37
C ASN A 107 10.37 -18.29 -2.82
N LEU A 108 9.97 -17.25 -3.55
CA LEU A 108 9.53 -17.31 -4.94
C LEU A 108 10.67 -17.07 -5.95
N GLY A 109 11.92 -16.91 -5.52
CA GLY A 109 13.06 -16.62 -6.40
C GLY A 109 13.35 -17.68 -7.48
N GLY A 110 12.76 -18.88 -7.38
CA GLY A 110 12.82 -19.92 -8.41
C GLY A 110 11.75 -19.84 -9.49
N LEU A 111 10.78 -18.92 -9.37
CA LEU A 111 9.71 -18.72 -10.33
C LEU A 111 10.21 -17.88 -11.52
N THR A 112 10.06 -18.40 -12.73
CA THR A 112 10.56 -17.72 -13.94
C THR A 112 9.60 -16.64 -14.42
N GLY A 113 10.01 -15.38 -14.34
CA GLY A 113 9.20 -14.24 -14.78
C GLY A 113 9.51 -13.02 -13.93
N TYR A 114 8.56 -12.09 -13.90
CA TYR A 114 8.65 -10.90 -13.05
C TYR A 114 7.52 -10.91 -12.04
N LEU A 115 7.85 -10.49 -10.81
CA LEU A 115 6.97 -10.58 -9.66
C LEU A 115 6.95 -9.23 -8.93
N GLN A 116 5.75 -8.83 -8.48
CA GLN A 116 5.57 -7.84 -7.44
C GLN A 116 4.77 -8.47 -6.31
N VAL A 117 5.28 -8.35 -5.08
CA VAL A 117 4.62 -8.81 -3.86
C VAL A 117 4.16 -7.60 -3.07
N LYS A 118 2.94 -7.67 -2.53
CA LYS A 118 2.47 -6.73 -1.51
C LYS A 118 1.76 -7.49 -0.40
N VAL A 119 2.12 -7.24 0.85
CA VAL A 119 1.48 -7.84 2.02
C VAL A 119 0.77 -6.73 2.80
N GLN A 120 -0.44 -7.02 3.25
CA GLN A 120 -1.19 -6.16 4.14
C GLN A 120 -1.81 -6.95 5.28
N ALA A 121 -1.63 -6.46 6.50
CA ALA A 121 -2.41 -6.89 7.64
C ALA A 121 -3.83 -6.30 7.57
N VAL A 122 -4.85 -7.07 7.94
CA VAL A 122 -6.24 -6.58 8.03
C VAL A 122 -6.39 -5.60 9.18
N SER A 123 -5.76 -5.89 10.33
CA SER A 123 -5.61 -4.93 11.43
C SER A 123 -4.19 -4.39 11.44
N LYS A 124 -4.05 -3.11 11.06
CA LYS A 124 -2.75 -2.44 10.88
C LYS A 124 -2.31 -1.64 12.10
N SER A 125 -3.24 -0.96 12.78
CA SER A 125 -2.90 -0.20 13.98
C SER A 125 -2.67 -1.10 15.18
N ILE A 126 -1.50 -0.97 15.80
CA ILE A 126 -1.12 -1.66 17.04
C ILE A 126 -0.64 -0.65 18.07
N ASP A 127 -0.87 -0.94 19.34
CA ASP A 127 -0.32 -0.17 20.45
C ASP A 127 1.04 -0.74 20.84
N SER A 128 2.05 -0.45 20.02
CA SER A 128 3.45 -0.84 20.27
C SER A 128 4.39 0.20 19.69
N VAL A 129 5.55 0.36 20.33
CA VAL A 129 6.66 1.22 19.88
C VAL A 129 7.85 0.39 19.36
N GLN A 130 7.75 -0.94 19.37
CA GLN A 130 8.82 -1.82 18.89
C GLN A 130 8.82 -1.85 17.36
N ALA A 131 9.57 -0.96 16.72
CA ALA A 131 9.64 -0.83 15.26
C ALA A 131 10.26 -2.06 14.56
N ASP A 132 11.16 -2.79 15.24
CA ASP A 132 11.84 -3.99 14.75
C ASP A 132 11.11 -5.30 15.09
N MET A 133 9.81 -5.22 15.33
CA MET A 133 8.97 -6.36 15.71
C MET A 133 9.01 -7.49 14.67
N SER A 134 9.10 -8.74 15.15
CA SER A 134 8.98 -9.92 14.29
C SER A 134 7.52 -10.20 13.92
N MET A 135 7.29 -10.91 12.80
CA MET A 135 5.93 -11.36 12.43
C MET A 135 5.28 -12.21 13.53
N GLN A 136 6.07 -13.04 14.23
CA GLN A 136 5.58 -13.88 15.32
C GLN A 136 5.11 -13.04 16.51
N ASP A 137 5.87 -12.02 16.90
CA ASP A 137 5.51 -11.13 18.01
C ASP A 137 4.30 -10.27 17.64
N PHE A 138 4.24 -9.78 16.41
CA PHE A 138 3.07 -9.06 15.88
C PHE A 138 1.81 -9.91 15.98
N MET A 139 1.89 -11.17 15.56
CA MET A 139 0.78 -12.12 15.68
C MET A 139 0.46 -12.51 17.12
N SER A 140 1.41 -12.44 18.05
CA SER A 140 1.14 -12.65 19.48
C SER A 140 0.28 -11.52 20.08
N ILE A 141 0.45 -10.29 19.58
CA ILE A 141 -0.36 -9.12 19.99
C ILE A 141 -1.71 -9.14 19.27
N LYS A 142 -1.71 -9.45 17.98
CA LYS A 142 -2.91 -9.50 17.13
C LYS A 142 -3.23 -10.95 16.75
N THR A 143 -3.54 -11.79 17.74
CA THR A 143 -3.73 -13.26 17.57
C THR A 143 -4.80 -13.69 16.57
N LYS A 144 -5.71 -12.81 16.17
CA LYS A 144 -6.74 -13.07 15.16
C LYS A 144 -6.55 -12.28 13.87
N ASN A 145 -5.39 -11.65 13.69
CA ASN A 145 -5.13 -10.92 12.46
C ASN A 145 -5.13 -11.87 11.27
N ARG A 146 -5.50 -11.32 10.12
CA ARG A 146 -5.43 -11.99 8.84
C ARG A 146 -4.63 -11.12 7.90
N PHE A 147 -4.08 -11.73 6.85
CA PHE A 147 -3.31 -11.01 5.85
C PHE A 147 -3.95 -11.12 4.47
N ALA A 148 -3.88 -10.03 3.71
CA ALA A 148 -4.07 -10.04 2.27
C ALA A 148 -2.68 -9.98 1.62
N VAL A 149 -2.41 -10.94 0.75
CA VAL A 149 -1.14 -11.05 0.02
C VAL A 149 -1.46 -10.90 -1.45
N TYR A 150 -0.91 -9.90 -2.11
CA TYR A 150 -1.11 -9.62 -3.52
C TYR A 150 0.15 -10.05 -4.27
N LEU A 151 -0.03 -11.01 -5.17
CA LEU A 151 1.03 -11.53 -6.02
C LEU A 151 0.74 -11.14 -7.47
N ILE A 152 1.46 -10.17 -8.00
CA ILE A 152 1.30 -9.74 -9.39
C ILE A 152 2.44 -10.37 -10.19
N TYR A 153 2.08 -11.31 -11.06
CA TYR A 153 3.02 -12.19 -11.72
C TYR A 153 2.89 -12.07 -13.24
N TYR A 154 4.01 -11.75 -13.88
CA TYR A 154 4.17 -11.84 -15.33
C TYR A 154 5.05 -13.06 -15.66
N PRO A 155 4.45 -14.19 -16.07
CA PRO A 155 5.21 -15.40 -16.38
C PRO A 155 6.08 -15.26 -17.62
N ALA A 156 7.29 -15.81 -17.58
CA ALA A 156 8.13 -15.94 -18.77
C ALA A 156 7.58 -16.99 -19.76
N GLU A 157 6.99 -18.05 -19.22
CA GLU A 157 6.34 -19.14 -19.96
C GLU A 157 5.11 -19.65 -19.20
N LYS A 158 4.16 -20.23 -19.93
CA LYS A 158 3.02 -20.92 -19.34
C LYS A 158 3.48 -22.26 -18.78
N ASN A 159 3.74 -22.27 -17.47
CA ASN A 159 4.12 -23.47 -16.73
C ASN A 159 3.39 -23.55 -15.37
N ILE A 160 2.14 -23.97 -15.41
CA ILE A 160 1.30 -24.10 -14.22
C ILE A 160 1.84 -25.06 -13.15
N ALA A 161 2.58 -26.10 -13.54
CA ALA A 161 3.18 -27.05 -12.60
C ALA A 161 4.28 -26.38 -11.77
N GLN A 162 5.18 -25.66 -12.45
CA GLN A 162 6.23 -24.88 -11.79
C GLN A 162 5.63 -23.77 -10.93
N ALA A 163 4.60 -23.07 -11.43
CA ALA A 163 3.91 -22.02 -10.66
C ALA A 163 3.31 -22.58 -9.37
N TYR A 164 2.61 -23.72 -9.42
CA TYR A 164 2.06 -24.36 -8.23
C TYR A 164 3.15 -24.81 -7.25
N GLN A 165 4.24 -25.40 -7.76
CA GLN A 165 5.37 -25.82 -6.93
C GLN A 165 6.05 -24.63 -6.21
N ALA A 166 6.18 -23.49 -6.89
CA ALA A 166 6.69 -22.26 -6.27
C ALA A 166 5.71 -21.75 -5.19
N LEU A 167 4.40 -21.75 -5.50
CA LEU A 167 3.36 -21.31 -4.57
C LEU A 167 3.34 -22.14 -3.28
N ALA A 168 3.61 -23.43 -3.35
CA ALA A 168 3.64 -24.31 -2.17
C ALA A 168 4.66 -23.87 -1.10
N ASN A 169 5.73 -23.16 -1.49
CA ASN A 169 6.76 -22.68 -0.57
C ASN A 169 6.64 -21.17 -0.26
N THR A 170 5.61 -20.48 -0.76
CA THR A 170 5.45 -19.01 -0.64
C THR A 170 5.68 -18.50 0.77
N PHE A 171 5.14 -19.19 1.78
CA PHE A 171 5.14 -18.74 3.17
C PHE A 171 6.06 -19.55 4.08
N ALA A 172 7.08 -20.23 3.53
CA ALA A 172 8.11 -20.85 4.35
C ALA A 172 8.79 -19.79 5.25
N GLY A 173 8.86 -20.05 6.56
CA GLY A 173 9.33 -19.10 7.57
C GLY A 173 8.29 -18.06 8.03
N LEU A 174 7.04 -18.18 7.56
CA LEU A 174 5.90 -17.32 7.90
C LEU A 174 4.70 -18.14 8.40
N GLU A 175 4.97 -19.23 9.13
CA GLU A 175 3.96 -20.21 9.57
C GLU A 175 2.95 -19.65 10.59
N CYS A 176 3.19 -18.45 11.14
CA CYS A 176 2.22 -17.75 11.98
C CYS A 176 1.19 -16.92 11.18
N MET A 177 1.38 -16.75 9.87
CA MET A 177 0.46 -15.98 9.03
C MET A 177 -0.68 -16.85 8.52
N SER A 178 -1.88 -16.25 8.48
CA SER A 178 -3.04 -16.83 7.80
C SER A 178 -3.81 -15.73 7.07
N GLY A 179 -4.43 -16.05 5.94
CA GLY A 179 -4.94 -15.01 5.06
C GLY A 179 -5.48 -15.51 3.73
N ASN A 180 -5.47 -14.60 2.75
CA ASN A 180 -5.73 -14.90 1.35
C ASN A 180 -4.58 -14.36 0.51
N LEU A 181 -4.09 -15.17 -0.41
CA LEU A 181 -3.22 -14.74 -1.49
C LEU A 181 -4.07 -14.49 -2.73
N LYS A 182 -4.00 -13.30 -3.30
CA LYS A 182 -4.59 -12.96 -4.60
C LYS A 182 -3.47 -12.99 -5.65
N LEU A 183 -3.49 -14.00 -6.51
CA LEU A 183 -2.56 -14.16 -7.62
C LEU A 183 -3.15 -13.53 -8.88
N TYR A 184 -2.54 -12.44 -9.34
CA TYR A 184 -2.83 -11.79 -10.60
C TYR A 184 -1.81 -12.24 -11.64
N ILE A 185 -2.23 -13.09 -12.58
CA ILE A 185 -1.41 -13.46 -13.74
C ILE A 185 -1.66 -12.42 -14.81
N THR A 186 -0.63 -11.64 -15.14
CA THR A 186 -0.79 -10.45 -15.98
C THR A 186 0.33 -10.32 -17.02
N ASN A 187 0.36 -9.17 -17.72
CA ASN A 187 1.40 -8.82 -18.67
C ASN A 187 2.33 -7.73 -18.12
N GLU A 188 3.46 -7.52 -18.80
CA GLU A 188 4.50 -6.56 -18.39
C GLU A 188 3.96 -5.13 -18.18
N LYS A 189 3.00 -4.68 -19.01
CA LYS A 189 2.45 -3.32 -18.92
C LYS A 189 1.73 -3.12 -17.58
N VAL A 190 0.84 -4.04 -17.23
CA VAL A 190 0.06 -3.97 -15.98
C VAL A 190 1.00 -4.11 -14.78
N LEU A 191 1.97 -5.03 -14.83
CA LEU A 191 2.95 -5.18 -13.76
C LEU A 191 3.71 -3.85 -13.50
N LYS A 192 4.16 -3.17 -14.56
CA LYS A 192 4.82 -1.86 -14.42
C LYS A 192 3.90 -0.79 -13.84
N GLN A 193 2.63 -0.76 -14.24
CA GLN A 193 1.65 0.18 -13.67
C GLN A 193 1.45 -0.06 -12.17
N VAL A 194 1.34 -1.32 -11.74
CA VAL A 194 1.27 -1.68 -10.33
C VAL A 194 2.53 -1.27 -9.58
N GLN A 195 3.72 -1.52 -10.14
CA GLN A 195 4.98 -1.13 -9.53
C GLN A 195 5.08 0.39 -9.34
N THR A 196 4.72 1.18 -10.36
CA THR A 196 4.65 2.64 -10.24
C THR A 196 3.68 3.07 -9.14
N TYR A 197 2.47 2.53 -9.16
CA TYR A 197 1.44 2.89 -8.19
C TYR A 197 1.84 2.56 -6.73
N LEU A 198 2.41 1.37 -6.51
CA LEU A 198 2.86 0.97 -5.17
C LEU A 198 4.06 1.78 -4.68
N THR A 199 4.92 2.25 -5.60
CA THR A 199 6.03 3.14 -5.25
C THR A 199 5.53 4.50 -4.78
N GLU A 200 4.46 5.02 -5.38
CA GLU A 200 3.92 6.35 -5.07
C GLU A 200 2.97 6.38 -3.86
N THR A 201 2.31 5.25 -3.55
CA THR A 201 1.24 5.22 -2.55
C THR A 201 1.45 4.21 -1.43
N ALA A 202 2.19 3.11 -1.69
CA ALA A 202 2.23 1.88 -0.90
C ALA A 202 0.86 1.26 -0.55
N LYS A 203 -0.21 1.70 -1.23
CA LYS A 203 -1.59 1.33 -0.89
C LYS A 203 -2.09 0.15 -1.71
N VAL A 204 -3.13 -0.47 -1.18
CA VAL A 204 -4.03 -1.32 -1.96
C VAL A 204 -5.43 -0.81 -1.65
N ASP A 205 -5.89 0.10 -2.50
CA ASP A 205 -7.18 0.76 -2.40
C ASP A 205 -7.95 0.62 -3.72
N TYR A 206 -8.97 1.45 -3.90
CA TYR A 206 -9.78 1.43 -5.12
C TYR A 206 -8.96 1.73 -6.39
N GLU A 207 -7.98 2.64 -6.34
CA GLU A 207 -7.13 2.97 -7.50
C GLU A 207 -6.18 1.81 -7.83
N PHE A 208 -5.70 1.08 -6.81
CA PHE A 208 -4.97 -0.17 -7.04
C PHE A 208 -5.83 -1.21 -7.77
N ASP A 209 -7.09 -1.37 -7.35
CA ASP A 209 -8.03 -2.27 -8.00
C ASP A 209 -8.36 -1.82 -9.44
N GLU A 210 -8.42 -0.51 -9.70
CA GLU A 210 -8.57 0.05 -11.07
C GLU A 210 -7.38 -0.30 -11.97
N VAL A 211 -6.14 -0.27 -11.48
CA VAL A 211 -4.97 -0.72 -12.26
C VAL A 211 -5.10 -2.19 -12.69
N LEU A 212 -5.83 -2.99 -11.90
CA LEU A 212 -6.06 -4.42 -12.11
C LEU A 212 -7.46 -4.75 -12.66
N GLU A 213 -8.27 -3.77 -13.10
CA GLU A 213 -9.70 -3.93 -13.37
C GLU A 213 -10.05 -5.03 -14.40
N HIS A 214 -9.11 -5.38 -15.27
CA HIS A 214 -9.26 -6.41 -16.31
C HIS A 214 -8.47 -7.69 -16.02
N THR A 215 -7.92 -7.84 -14.82
CA THR A 215 -7.16 -9.01 -14.38
C THR A 215 -7.87 -9.65 -13.19
N GLU A 216 -8.63 -10.72 -13.43
CA GLU A 216 -9.25 -11.47 -12.34
C GLU A 216 -8.19 -12.26 -11.55
N PRO A 217 -8.14 -12.13 -10.21
CA PRO A 217 -7.18 -12.87 -9.41
C PRO A 217 -7.64 -14.28 -9.12
N VAL A 218 -6.67 -15.21 -9.12
CA VAL A 218 -6.82 -16.52 -8.47
C VAL A 218 -6.66 -16.30 -6.96
N THR A 219 -7.73 -16.50 -6.18
CA THR A 219 -7.71 -16.30 -4.73
C THR A 219 -7.43 -17.61 -3.99
N LEU A 220 -6.27 -17.68 -3.33
CA LEU A 220 -5.77 -18.86 -2.61
C LEU A 220 -5.81 -18.60 -1.10
N PRO A 221 -6.77 -19.17 -0.35
CA PRO A 221 -6.73 -19.13 1.10
C PRO A 221 -5.48 -19.85 1.62
N PHE A 222 -4.88 -19.31 2.68
CA PHE A 222 -3.78 -19.96 3.38
C PHE A 222 -3.96 -19.88 4.90
N GLU A 223 -3.49 -20.92 5.59
CA GLU A 223 -3.53 -21.05 7.04
C GLU A 223 -2.21 -21.56 7.55
N ASN A 224 -1.67 -20.88 8.57
CA ASN A 224 -0.37 -21.17 9.17
C ASN A 224 0.75 -21.33 8.13
N GLY A 225 0.80 -20.42 7.16
CA GLY A 225 1.73 -20.46 6.03
C GLY A 225 1.46 -21.56 4.98
N VAL A 226 0.36 -22.30 5.06
CA VAL A 226 0.05 -23.38 4.10
C VAL A 226 -1.12 -22.98 3.21
N ILE A 227 -0.92 -23.01 1.89
CA ILE A 227 -2.00 -22.82 0.90
C ILE A 227 -3.00 -23.98 0.99
N GLN A 228 -4.29 -23.64 1.10
CA GLN A 228 -5.38 -24.60 1.32
C GLN A 228 -6.02 -25.11 0.02
N VAL A 229 -5.35 -24.90 -1.11
CA VAL A 229 -5.83 -25.24 -2.46
C VAL A 229 -4.94 -26.33 -3.05
N SER A 230 -5.54 -27.43 -3.50
CA SER A 230 -4.82 -28.51 -4.18
C SER A 230 -4.36 -28.09 -5.58
N GLU A 231 -3.39 -28.81 -6.15
CA GLU A 231 -2.92 -28.54 -7.52
C GLU A 231 -4.05 -28.62 -8.55
N THR A 232 -4.94 -29.60 -8.41
CA THR A 232 -6.08 -29.78 -9.31
C THR A 232 -7.02 -28.56 -9.26
N GLN A 233 -7.37 -28.09 -8.05
CA GLN A 233 -8.20 -26.90 -7.89
C GLN A 233 -7.48 -25.65 -8.42
N PHE A 234 -6.18 -25.52 -8.16
CA PHE A 234 -5.40 -24.40 -8.70
C PHE A 234 -5.43 -24.38 -10.23
N ARG A 235 -5.29 -25.53 -10.89
CA ARG A 235 -5.40 -25.67 -12.35
C ARG A 235 -6.75 -25.25 -12.88
N GLU A 236 -7.83 -25.64 -12.21
CA GLU A 236 -9.19 -25.24 -12.57
C GLU A 236 -9.40 -23.73 -12.43
N MET A 237 -8.82 -23.10 -11.40
CA MET A 237 -8.96 -21.67 -11.12
C MET A 237 -8.08 -20.81 -12.03
N ALA A 238 -6.84 -21.21 -12.29
CA ALA A 238 -5.89 -20.44 -13.09
C ALA A 238 -6.16 -20.58 -14.61
N GLY A 239 -6.87 -21.64 -15.03
CA GLY A 239 -7.21 -21.87 -16.44
C GLY A 239 -5.97 -21.90 -17.34
N ASP A 240 -6.12 -21.40 -18.57
CA ASP A 240 -5.05 -21.38 -19.58
C ASP A 240 -4.05 -20.21 -19.42
N TRP A 241 -4.12 -19.46 -18.32
CA TRP A 241 -3.24 -18.30 -18.09
C TRP A 241 -1.80 -18.71 -17.71
N LEU A 242 -1.63 -19.93 -17.20
CA LEU A 242 -0.36 -20.56 -16.83
C LEU A 242 -0.20 -21.95 -17.48
#